data_AF-A0A6M0RGI5-F1
#
_entry.id   AF-A0A6M0RGI5-F1
#
_cell.length_a   1.000
_cell.length_b   1.000
_cell.length_c   1.000
_cell.angle_alpha   90.00
_cell.angle_beta   90.00
_cell.angle_gamma   90.00
#
_symmetry.space_group_name_H-M   'P 1'
#
loop_
_entity.id
_entity.type
_entity.pdbx_description
1 polymer ?
#
loop_
_entity_poly.entity_id
_entity_poly.type
_entity_poly.pdbx_seq_one_letter_code
_entity_poly.pdbx_strand_id
1 'polypeptide(L)'
;MGFLNFWREEKTNYEEQASQLELSGRSQELTPKRKRVDGAIVNRRFNKAIHENGGRGQVFADAVIAETDELFSCGVNELYQATGGKRGDRSSLPQPAQEAYMVNESLTAHELERMVGTIGGEDQDEVNGRIVGLVRQEAKRTRKRLPW
;
A
#
# COMPACT_ATOMS: atom_id res chain seq x y z
N MET A 1 -8.64 16.17 -0.11
CA MET A 1 -9.80 15.40 0.39
C MET A 1 -9.28 14.10 1.01
N GLY A 2 -10.11 13.21 1.56
CA GLY A 2 -9.64 11.91 2.08
C GLY A 2 -9.99 10.79 1.09
N PHE A 3 -9.31 9.65 1.16
CA PHE A 3 -9.60 8.54 0.26
C PHE A 3 -11.06 8.08 0.37
N LEU A 4 -11.64 8.08 1.57
CA LEU A 4 -13.02 7.66 1.79
C LEU A 4 -14.06 8.59 1.16
N ASN A 5 -13.72 9.87 0.95
CA ASN A 5 -14.59 10.79 0.21
C ASN A 5 -14.50 10.49 -1.28
N PHE A 6 -13.28 10.38 -1.80
CA PHE A 6 -13.01 9.99 -3.17
C PHE A 6 -13.67 8.64 -3.52
N TRP A 7 -13.56 7.64 -2.66
CA TRP A 7 -14.14 6.31 -2.89
C TRP A 7 -15.67 6.35 -2.92
N ARG A 8 -16.31 7.19 -2.09
CA ARG A 8 -17.78 7.34 -2.14
C ARG A 8 -18.26 7.92 -3.46
N GLU A 9 -17.49 8.84 -4.05
CA GLU A 9 -17.79 9.44 -5.35
C GLU A 9 -17.52 8.43 -6.48
N GLU A 10 -16.35 7.81 -6.48
CA GLU A 10 -15.90 6.86 -7.50
C GLU A 10 -16.65 5.53 -7.52
N LYS A 11 -17.17 5.07 -6.37
CA LYS A 11 -17.94 3.83 -6.30
C LYS A 11 -19.11 3.83 -7.29
N THR A 12 -19.75 4.99 -7.46
CA THR A 12 -20.85 5.17 -8.41
C THR A 12 -20.39 4.98 -9.85
N ASN A 13 -19.21 5.51 -10.22
CA ASN A 13 -18.62 5.35 -11.55
C ASN A 13 -18.19 3.90 -11.82
N TYR A 14 -17.66 3.20 -10.81
CA TYR A 14 -17.25 1.80 -10.93
C TYR A 14 -18.45 0.85 -11.15
N GLU A 15 -19.57 1.08 -10.46
CA GLU A 15 -20.81 0.31 -10.66
C GLU A 15 -21.36 0.49 -12.08
N GLU A 16 -21.28 1.71 -12.64
CA GLU A 16 -21.67 2.00 -14.02
C GLU A 16 -20.71 1.38 -15.07
N GLN A 17 -19.40 1.42 -14.85
CA GLN A 17 -18.41 0.84 -15.77
C GLN A 17 -18.44 -0.70 -15.77
N ALA A 18 -18.65 -1.34 -14.63
CA ALA A 18 -18.84 -2.79 -14.54
C ALA A 18 -20.04 -3.26 -15.35
N SER A 19 -21.13 -2.47 -15.36
CA SER A 19 -22.32 -2.75 -16.17
C SER A 19 -22.09 -2.60 -17.69
N GLN A 20 -21.06 -1.86 -18.13
CA GLN A 20 -20.75 -1.69 -19.55
C GLN A 20 -19.74 -2.72 -20.09
N LEU A 21 -18.92 -3.32 -19.22
CA LEU A 21 -17.84 -4.24 -19.62
C LEU A 21 -18.29 -5.70 -19.85
N GLU A 22 -19.55 -6.05 -19.54
CA GLU A 22 -20.10 -7.40 -19.82
C GLU A 22 -20.40 -7.68 -21.31
N LEU A 23 -20.16 -6.72 -22.22
CA LEU A 23 -20.61 -6.81 -23.62
C LEU A 23 -19.51 -6.88 -24.69
N SER A 24 -18.27 -7.28 -24.40
CA SER A 24 -17.34 -7.61 -25.51
C SER A 24 -16.18 -8.56 -25.19
N GLY A 25 -16.10 -9.65 -25.98
CA GLY A 25 -14.84 -10.05 -26.63
C GLY A 25 -14.01 -11.18 -26.01
N ARG A 26 -14.15 -12.39 -26.58
CA ARG A 26 -13.22 -13.52 -26.43
C ARG A 26 -11.78 -13.08 -26.73
N SER A 27 -10.89 -13.12 -25.75
CA SER A 27 -9.47 -12.78 -25.94
C SER A 27 -8.60 -14.04 -26.03
N GLN A 28 -7.78 -14.09 -27.08
CA GLN A 28 -6.81 -15.14 -27.40
C GLN A 28 -5.74 -15.32 -26.30
N GLU A 29 -5.38 -16.57 -25.99
CA GLU A 29 -4.31 -16.90 -25.04
C GLU A 29 -2.93 -16.43 -25.55
N LEU A 30 -2.28 -15.54 -24.81
CA LEU A 30 -0.91 -15.08 -25.07
C LEU A 30 0.11 -15.90 -24.27
N THR A 31 1.15 -16.40 -24.96
CA THR A 31 2.35 -17.09 -24.43
C THR A 31 3.31 -16.14 -23.68
N PRO A 32 4.33 -16.70 -23.00
CA PRO A 32 4.27 -17.22 -21.63
C PRO A 32 4.09 -16.11 -20.56
N LYS A 33 3.51 -16.47 -19.41
CA LYS A 33 3.25 -15.55 -18.29
C LYS A 33 4.56 -14.92 -17.79
N ARG A 34 4.88 -13.69 -18.23
CA ARG A 34 5.76 -12.79 -17.47
C ARG A 34 5.24 -12.79 -16.03
N LYS A 35 6.10 -13.06 -15.05
CA LYS A 35 5.71 -13.12 -13.63
C LYS A 35 5.07 -11.77 -13.27
N ARG A 36 3.75 -11.75 -13.10
CA ARG A 36 3.01 -10.53 -12.77
C ARG A 36 3.47 -10.10 -11.38
N VAL A 37 3.83 -8.83 -11.23
CA VAL A 37 4.06 -8.23 -9.92
C VAL A 37 2.68 -7.96 -9.34
N ASP A 38 2.35 -8.65 -8.26
CA ASP A 38 1.13 -8.42 -7.48
C ASP A 38 1.46 -7.68 -6.18
N GLY A 39 0.42 -7.21 -5.48
CA GLY A 39 0.59 -6.52 -4.20
C GLY A 39 1.25 -7.39 -3.13
N ALA A 40 1.13 -8.72 -3.20
CA ALA A 40 1.77 -9.61 -2.22
C ALA A 40 3.29 -9.66 -2.42
N ILE A 41 3.77 -9.63 -3.66
CA ILE A 41 5.19 -9.53 -3.99
C ILE A 41 5.77 -8.20 -3.51
N VAL A 42 5.06 -7.10 -3.73
CA VAL A 42 5.51 -5.76 -3.31
C VAL A 42 5.56 -5.67 -1.78
N ASN A 43 4.50 -6.08 -1.09
CA ASN A 43 4.44 -6.08 0.37
C ASN A 43 5.54 -6.96 0.99
N ARG A 44 5.84 -8.12 0.37
CA ARG A 44 6.94 -8.97 0.84
C ARG A 44 8.28 -8.27 0.73
N ARG A 45 8.54 -7.57 -0.38
CA ARG A 45 9.77 -6.80 -0.58
C ARG A 45 9.88 -5.67 0.43
N PHE A 46 8.79 -4.93 0.66
CA PHE A 46 8.70 -3.88 1.67
C PHE A 46 9.05 -4.39 3.08
N ASN A 47 8.40 -5.48 3.53
CA ASN A 47 8.70 -6.07 4.84
C ASN A 47 10.14 -6.60 4.92
N LYS A 48 10.67 -7.15 3.83
CA LYS A 48 12.06 -7.58 3.77
C LYS A 48 13.01 -6.39 3.97
N ALA A 49 12.76 -5.26 3.30
CA ALA A 49 13.58 -4.05 3.44
C ALA A 49 13.52 -3.48 4.87
N ILE A 50 12.35 -3.49 5.52
CA ILE A 50 12.22 -3.14 6.95
C ILE A 50 13.10 -4.05 7.81
N HIS A 51 13.04 -5.37 7.57
CA HIS A 51 13.80 -6.34 8.33
C HIS A 51 15.31 -6.18 8.16
N GLU A 52 15.78 -5.92 6.93
CA GLU A 52 17.18 -5.68 6.59
C GLU A 52 17.73 -4.39 7.22
N ASN A 53 16.87 -3.41 7.48
CA ASN A 53 17.19 -2.20 8.24
C ASN A 53 17.14 -2.40 9.77
N GLY A 54 17.03 -3.63 10.25
CA GLY A 54 17.01 -3.93 11.68
C GLY A 54 15.63 -3.80 12.33
N GLY A 55 14.55 -3.60 11.56
CA GLY A 55 13.19 -3.53 12.11
C GLY A 55 12.76 -4.86 12.76
N ARG A 56 12.22 -4.80 13.99
CA ARG A 56 11.77 -5.99 14.75
C ARG A 56 10.45 -5.73 15.48
N GLY A 57 9.72 -6.80 15.78
CA GLY A 57 8.51 -6.75 16.60
C GLY A 57 7.35 -6.03 15.92
N GLN A 58 6.79 -5.02 16.59
CA GLN A 58 5.57 -4.34 16.15
C GLN A 58 5.77 -3.38 14.97
N VAL A 59 7.02 -3.08 14.59
CA VAL A 59 7.36 -2.15 13.50
C VAL A 59 6.65 -2.45 12.18
N PHE A 60 6.37 -3.72 11.86
CA PHE A 60 5.66 -4.10 10.65
C PHE A 60 4.20 -3.64 10.68
N ALA A 61 3.55 -3.80 11.83
CA ALA A 61 2.17 -3.32 12.02
C ALA A 61 2.14 -1.79 12.06
N ASP A 62 3.09 -1.16 12.77
CA ASP A 62 3.20 0.29 12.89
C ASP A 62 3.49 0.95 11.54
N ALA A 63 4.32 0.33 10.70
CA ALA A 63 4.59 0.78 9.34
C ALA A 63 3.32 0.74 8.49
N VAL A 64 2.52 -0.33 8.57
CA VAL A 64 1.24 -0.41 7.86
C VAL A 64 0.24 0.62 8.37
N ILE A 65 0.17 0.85 9.68
CA ILE A 65 -0.70 1.87 10.28
C ILE A 65 -0.30 3.26 9.79
N ALA A 66 0.99 3.60 9.88
CA ALA A 66 1.51 4.89 9.44
C ALA A 66 1.34 5.11 7.93
N GLU A 67 1.60 4.07 7.13
CA GLU A 67 1.33 4.09 5.69
C GLU A 67 -0.15 4.38 5.41
N THR A 68 -1.05 3.68 6.08
CA THR A 68 -2.49 3.77 5.83
C THR A 68 -3.05 5.14 6.21
N ASP A 69 -2.66 5.63 7.38
CA ASP A 69 -3.06 6.94 7.90
C ASP A 69 -2.64 8.05 6.93
N GLU A 70 -1.40 8.03 6.46
CA GLU A 70 -0.89 9.07 5.56
C GLU A 70 -1.41 8.92 4.13
N LEU A 71 -1.51 7.71 3.58
CA LEU A 71 -1.97 7.47 2.22
C LEU A 71 -3.47 7.72 2.05
N PHE A 72 -4.28 7.41 3.06
CA PHE A 72 -5.74 7.40 2.90
C PHE A 72 -6.45 8.41 3.81
N SER A 73 -5.73 9.00 4.78
CA SER A 73 -6.28 9.90 5.80
C SER A 73 -7.36 9.22 6.64
N CYS A 74 -7.18 7.93 6.92
CA CYS A 74 -8.08 7.10 7.72
C CYS A 74 -7.33 5.92 8.36
N GLY A 75 -7.94 5.30 9.38
CA GLY A 75 -7.36 4.13 10.01
C GLY A 75 -7.49 2.86 9.15
N VAL A 76 -6.64 1.86 9.40
CA VAL A 76 -6.69 0.56 8.69
C VAL A 76 -8.08 -0.08 8.78
N ASN A 77 -8.66 -0.13 9.98
CA ASN A 77 -9.98 -0.72 10.18
C ASN A 77 -11.08 0.06 9.45
N GLU A 78 -10.98 1.40 9.48
CA GLU A 78 -11.92 2.29 8.81
C GLU A 78 -11.88 2.10 7.31
N LEU A 79 -10.68 1.97 6.72
CA LEU A 79 -10.50 1.67 5.30
C LEU A 79 -11.24 0.40 4.90
N TYR A 80 -10.98 -0.73 5.58
CA TYR A 80 -11.65 -2.00 5.26
C TYR A 80 -13.16 -1.94 5.45
N GLN A 81 -13.63 -1.30 6.53
CA GLN A 81 -15.06 -1.16 6.79
C GLN A 81 -15.77 -0.32 5.73
N ALA A 82 -15.20 0.83 5.38
CA ALA A 82 -15.81 1.76 4.42
C ALA A 82 -15.77 1.25 2.99
N THR A 83 -14.77 0.46 2.61
CA THR A 83 -14.67 -0.12 1.26
C THR A 83 -15.35 -1.48 1.14
N GLY A 84 -15.80 -2.10 2.24
CA GLY A 84 -16.32 -3.47 2.25
C GLY A 84 -15.25 -4.55 2.07
N GLY A 85 -13.97 -4.20 2.30
CA GLY A 85 -12.86 -5.14 2.18
C GLY A 85 -12.77 -6.09 3.37
N LYS A 86 -12.19 -7.28 3.14
CA LYS A 86 -11.87 -8.25 4.18
C LYS A 86 -10.61 -7.84 4.93
N ARG A 87 -10.74 -7.66 6.25
CA ARG A 87 -9.62 -7.29 7.12
C ARG A 87 -8.42 -8.22 6.94
N GLY A 88 -7.24 -7.62 6.75
CA GLY A 88 -5.97 -8.34 6.58
C GLY A 88 -5.74 -8.87 5.16
N ASP A 89 -6.72 -8.73 4.26
CA ASP A 89 -6.60 -9.14 2.87
C ASP A 89 -6.62 -7.91 1.96
N ARG A 90 -5.44 -7.37 1.65
CA ARG A 90 -5.29 -6.20 0.77
C ARG A 90 -5.87 -6.42 -0.64
N SER A 91 -5.96 -7.67 -1.11
CA SER A 91 -6.53 -7.98 -2.43
C SER A 91 -8.05 -7.76 -2.50
N SER A 92 -8.70 -7.66 -1.34
CA SER A 92 -10.13 -7.38 -1.22
C SER A 92 -10.47 -5.88 -1.17
N LEU A 93 -9.45 -5.01 -1.13
CA LEU A 93 -9.66 -3.56 -1.22
C LEU A 93 -9.97 -3.14 -2.66
N PRO A 94 -10.57 -1.96 -2.87
CA PRO A 94 -10.73 -1.40 -4.20
C PRO A 94 -9.41 -1.23 -4.95
N GLN A 95 -9.42 -1.37 -6.28
CA GLN A 95 -8.23 -1.24 -7.11
C GLN A 95 -7.43 0.05 -6.84
N PRO A 96 -8.04 1.25 -6.69
CA PRO A 96 -7.27 2.46 -6.36
C PRO A 96 -6.50 2.36 -5.03
N ALA A 97 -7.07 1.67 -4.02
CA ALA A 97 -6.37 1.45 -2.76
C ALA A 97 -5.23 0.44 -2.91
N GLN A 98 -5.44 -0.64 -3.66
CA GLN A 98 -4.40 -1.63 -3.96
C GLN A 98 -3.20 -0.99 -4.68
N GLU A 99 -3.47 -0.17 -5.70
CA GLU A 99 -2.45 0.55 -6.45
C GLU A 99 -1.68 1.55 -5.59
N ALA A 100 -2.39 2.31 -4.74
CA ALA A 100 -1.76 3.25 -3.82
C ALA A 100 -0.78 2.57 -2.85
N TYR A 101 -1.17 1.42 -2.25
CA TYR A 101 -0.28 0.59 -1.46
C TYR A 101 0.93 0.14 -2.28
N MET A 102 0.70 -0.44 -3.47
CA MET A 102 1.79 -0.96 -4.31
C MET A 102 2.81 0.12 -4.69
N VAL A 103 2.36 1.31 -5.04
CA VAL A 103 3.23 2.43 -5.38
C VAL A 103 4.04 2.86 -4.16
N ASN A 104 3.37 3.07 -3.01
CA ASN A 104 4.06 3.53 -1.81
C ASN A 104 5.07 2.52 -1.28
N GLU A 105 4.68 1.25 -1.17
CA GLU A 105 5.53 0.16 -0.68
C GLU A 105 6.75 -0.04 -1.60
N SER A 106 6.57 0.12 -2.92
CA SER A 106 7.69 0.04 -3.87
C SER A 106 8.69 1.17 -3.66
N LEU A 107 8.22 2.42 -3.52
CA LEU A 107 9.08 3.58 -3.28
C LEU A 107 9.79 3.48 -1.92
N THR A 108 9.03 3.10 -0.89
CA THR A 108 9.57 2.96 0.47
C THR A 108 10.57 1.82 0.56
N ALA A 109 10.31 0.68 -0.09
CA ALA A 109 11.27 -0.41 -0.16
C ALA A 109 12.58 0.03 -0.84
N HIS A 110 12.50 0.77 -1.95
CA HIS A 110 13.70 1.32 -2.59
C HIS A 110 14.50 2.24 -1.68
N GLU A 111 13.84 3.11 -0.91
CA GLU A 111 14.53 4.01 -0.01
C GLU A 111 15.13 3.26 1.19
N LEU A 112 14.39 2.33 1.79
CA LEU A 112 14.91 1.45 2.84
C LEU A 112 16.13 0.63 2.37
N GLU A 113 16.09 0.09 1.15
CA GLU A 113 17.22 -0.63 0.56
C GLU A 113 18.47 0.26 0.43
N ARG A 114 18.32 1.56 0.14
CA ARG A 114 19.44 2.52 0.10
C ARG A 114 19.99 2.85 1.49
N MET A 115 19.17 2.68 2.52
CA MET A 115 19.48 3.02 3.91
C MET A 115 19.98 1.82 4.73
N VAL A 116 20.14 0.65 4.11
CA VAL A 116 20.66 -0.54 4.80
C VAL A 116 22.02 -0.23 5.43
N GLY A 117 22.12 -0.47 6.75
CA GLY A 117 23.32 -0.19 7.54
C GLY A 117 23.49 1.27 7.98
N THR A 118 22.58 2.18 7.59
CA THR A 118 22.62 3.60 8.00
C THR A 118 21.55 3.94 9.04
N ILE A 119 20.43 3.19 9.08
CA ILE A 119 19.44 3.30 10.15
C ILE A 119 20.00 2.69 11.43
N GLY A 120 20.63 3.53 12.25
CA GLY A 120 21.06 3.20 13.62
C GLY A 120 20.14 3.79 14.69
N GLY A 121 20.34 3.38 15.94
CA GLY A 121 19.68 3.89 17.13
C GLY A 121 20.38 3.33 18.38
N GLU A 122 20.17 3.97 19.53
CA GLU A 122 20.69 3.49 20.82
C GLU A 122 20.00 2.20 21.26
N ASP A 123 18.72 2.04 20.88
CA ASP A 123 17.91 0.86 21.14
C ASP A 123 17.00 0.49 19.95
N GLN A 124 16.28 -0.63 20.11
CA GLN A 124 15.41 -1.17 19.09
C GLN A 124 14.18 -0.28 18.82
N ASP A 125 13.71 0.47 19.82
CA ASP A 125 12.56 1.36 19.69
C ASP A 125 12.92 2.58 18.84
N GLU A 126 14.14 3.10 18.98
CA GLU A 126 14.65 4.17 18.13
C GLU A 126 14.82 3.71 16.68
N VAL A 127 15.41 2.52 16.46
CA VAL A 127 15.52 1.93 15.11
C VAL A 127 14.14 1.76 14.48
N ASN A 128 13.19 1.17 15.21
CA ASN A 128 11.82 0.99 14.75
C ASN A 128 11.13 2.34 14.45
N GLY A 129 11.30 3.32 15.34
CA GLY A 129 10.76 4.66 15.19
C GLY A 129 11.28 5.39 13.95
N ARG A 130 12.57 5.25 13.64
CA ARG A 130 13.18 5.81 12.41
C ARG A 130 12.64 5.15 11.15
N ILE A 131 12.46 3.83 11.15
CA ILE A 131 11.85 3.10 10.03
C ILE A 131 10.41 3.58 9.81
N VAL A 132 9.59 3.63 10.86
CA VAL A 132 8.21 4.10 10.76
C VAL A 132 8.15 5.58 10.33
N GLY A 133 9.08 6.40 10.80
CA GLY A 133 9.23 7.79 10.38
C GLY A 133 9.49 7.93 8.89
N LEU A 134 10.35 7.08 8.33
CA LEU A 134 10.61 7.02 6.89
C LEU A 134 9.37 6.58 6.10
N VAL A 135 8.70 5.50 6.54
CA VAL A 135 7.45 5.02 5.93
C VAL A 135 6.40 6.13 5.90
N ARG A 136 6.24 6.85 7.01
CA ARG A 136 5.33 8.00 7.11
C ARG A 136 5.70 9.11 6.13
N GLN A 137 6.98 9.41 5.98
CA GLN A 137 7.45 10.45 5.06
C GLN A 137 7.21 10.06 3.59
N GLU A 138 7.51 8.82 3.21
CA GLU A 138 7.25 8.31 1.87
C GLU A 138 5.76 8.27 1.57
N ALA A 139 4.94 7.82 2.52
CA ALA A 139 3.48 7.86 2.39
C ALA A 139 2.95 9.28 2.16
N LYS A 140 3.45 10.28 2.89
CA LYS A 140 3.13 11.70 2.64
C LYS A 140 3.54 12.17 1.24
N ARG A 141 4.67 11.71 0.73
CA ARG A 141 5.15 12.07 -0.62
C ARG A 141 4.30 11.41 -1.70
N THR A 142 4.00 10.13 -1.54
CA THR A 142 3.12 9.38 -2.44
C THR A 142 1.72 9.98 -2.46
N ARG A 143 1.18 10.34 -1.28
CA ARG A 143 -0.14 10.96 -1.11
C ARG A 143 -0.36 12.18 -2.00
N LYS A 144 0.68 13.01 -2.20
CA LYS A 144 0.63 14.22 -3.04
C LYS A 144 0.42 13.93 -4.53
N ARG A 145 0.60 12.68 -4.96
CA ARG A 145 0.44 12.22 -6.35
C ARG A 145 -0.89 11.50 -6.57
N LEU A 146 -1.64 11.25 -5.50
CA LEU A 146 -2.92 10.56 -5.55
C LEU A 146 -4.06 11.58 -5.64
N PRO A 147 -5.18 11.26 -6.31
CA PRO A 147 -6.22 12.22 -6.63
C PRO A 147 -7.12 12.58 -5.44
N TRP A 148 -7.01 11.89 -4.30
CA TRP A 148 -7.74 12.29 -3.10
C TRP A 148 -7.09 13.49 -2.43
#